data_AF-A0A7X8P587-F1
#
_entry.id   AF-A0A7X8P587-F1
#
_cell.length_a   1.000
_cell.length_b   1.000
_cell.length_c   1.000
_cell.angle_alpha   90.00
_cell.angle_beta   90.00
_cell.angle_gamma   90.00
#
_symmetry.space_group_name_H-M   'P 1'
#
loop_
_entity.id
_entity.type
_entity.pdbx_description
1 polymer ?
#
loop_
_entity_poly.entity_id
_entity_poly.type
_entity_poly.pdbx_seq_one_letter_code
_entity_poly.pdbx_strand_id
1 'polypeptide(L)'
;MPISRAPLTTTHPHGHVLVRADRKLGLLRISKNASTESKVRLDCRDWIAFDQFDGPSVAFLRDPYGRFLSSIPETMLRVTHFQIEDPSRKDRVTAPEDVYRELCAIAHLPIEQFAEGFFELVRYSFFDAHHEPQVSFLADRHGALRIDPYLYRTSAFDQALDQIEARFGVKAVPVAQQSNKGGAKPLAGRSKPIDMARKLTGTGVYKRVEHGGPLMVRHGGGIDGPATIREINAWCNQFTADLKRAALPASLRAGIEELYADDMALWQRIQTVGGDVPASTIWNAADTPAQAAAQGAAA
;
A
#
# COMPACT_ATOMS: atom_id res chain seq x y z
N MET A 1 20.01 16.84 10.20
CA MET A 1 20.69 15.54 10.13
C MET A 1 20.19 14.82 8.89
N PRO A 2 21.04 14.12 8.11
CA PRO A 2 20.54 13.29 7.02
C PRO A 2 19.63 12.22 7.63
N ILE A 3 18.37 12.18 7.18
CA ILE A 3 17.40 11.16 7.59
C ILE A 3 17.92 9.85 7.00
N SER A 4 18.61 9.05 7.83
CA SER A 4 18.96 7.68 7.48
C SER A 4 17.66 6.92 7.26
N ARG A 5 17.31 6.62 6.00
CA ARG A 5 16.10 5.86 5.65
C ARG A 5 16.10 4.58 6.49
N ALA A 6 15.08 4.40 7.33
CA ALA A 6 14.88 3.22 8.16
C ALA A 6 14.83 1.94 7.28
N PRO A 7 15.11 0.74 7.85
CA PRO A 7 14.89 -0.51 7.15
C PRO A 7 13.44 -0.60 6.63
N LEU A 8 13.27 -1.21 5.46
CA LEU A 8 11.96 -1.47 4.86
C LEU A 8 11.05 -2.19 5.86
N THR A 9 9.75 -1.94 5.81
CA THR A 9 8.83 -2.51 6.80
C THR A 9 8.74 -4.02 6.65
N THR A 10 8.44 -4.70 7.74
CA THR A 10 8.20 -6.16 7.74
C THR A 10 6.81 -6.53 7.23
N THR A 11 5.97 -5.54 6.91
CA THR A 11 4.59 -5.75 6.45
C THR A 11 4.51 -6.21 4.99
N HIS A 12 5.65 -6.31 4.31
CA HIS A 12 5.78 -6.82 2.95
C HIS A 12 6.99 -7.78 2.79
N PRO A 13 6.86 -8.87 2.02
CA PRO A 13 7.98 -9.78 1.76
C PRO A 13 8.93 -9.22 0.68
N HIS A 14 9.80 -8.29 1.06
CA HIS A 14 10.84 -7.75 0.17
C HIS A 14 11.76 -8.86 -0.38
N GLY A 15 12.27 -8.68 -1.60
CA GLY A 15 13.13 -9.68 -2.24
C GLY A 15 12.40 -10.91 -2.78
N HIS A 16 11.07 -10.87 -2.85
CA HIS A 16 10.24 -11.97 -3.34
C HIS A 16 9.27 -11.49 -4.42
N VAL A 17 8.95 -12.39 -5.35
CA VAL A 17 7.85 -12.26 -6.30
C VAL A 17 6.72 -13.21 -5.93
N LEU A 18 5.49 -12.79 -6.24
CA LEU A 18 4.32 -13.64 -6.11
C LEU A 18 4.09 -14.35 -7.45
N VAL A 19 4.28 -15.66 -7.51
CA VAL A 19 4.23 -16.41 -8.77
C VAL A 19 2.92 -17.14 -8.96
N ARG A 20 2.60 -17.43 -10.21
CA ARG A 20 1.57 -18.41 -10.58
C ARG A 20 2.02 -19.83 -10.24
N ALA A 21 1.06 -20.73 -10.05
CA ALA A 21 1.34 -22.16 -9.81
C ALA A 21 2.12 -22.81 -10.98
N ASP A 22 1.89 -22.35 -12.21
CA ASP A 22 2.62 -22.80 -13.41
C ASP A 22 4.01 -22.14 -13.57
N ARG A 23 4.38 -21.23 -12.66
CA ARG A 23 5.61 -20.41 -12.67
C ARG A 23 5.85 -19.63 -13.97
N LYS A 24 4.84 -19.45 -14.81
CA LYS A 24 4.98 -18.71 -16.09
C LYS A 24 5.06 -17.21 -15.92
N LEU A 25 4.65 -16.68 -14.76
CA LEU A 25 4.64 -15.25 -14.47
C LEU A 25 4.85 -15.00 -12.98
N GLY A 26 5.72 -14.04 -12.68
CA GLY A 26 5.88 -13.44 -11.36
C GLY A 26 5.21 -12.06 -11.30
N LEU A 27 4.54 -11.77 -10.21
CA LEU A 27 4.02 -10.44 -9.88
C LEU A 27 4.89 -9.86 -8.77
N LEU A 28 5.63 -8.80 -9.07
CA LEU A 28 6.20 -7.95 -8.04
C LEU A 28 5.05 -7.13 -7.44
N ARG A 29 4.55 -7.61 -6.31
CA ARG A 29 3.38 -7.04 -5.66
C ARG A 29 3.80 -5.79 -4.88
N ILE A 30 3.51 -4.60 -5.40
CA ILE A 30 3.75 -3.35 -4.66
C ILE A 30 2.46 -2.93 -3.96
N SER A 31 2.50 -2.77 -2.64
CA SER A 31 1.30 -2.41 -1.89
C SER A 31 0.67 -1.11 -2.40
N LYS A 32 -0.68 -1.09 -2.47
CA LYS A 32 -1.51 0.03 -2.97
C LYS A 32 -1.43 0.32 -4.47
N ASN A 33 -0.75 -0.54 -5.24
CA ASN A 33 -0.66 -0.47 -6.69
C ASN A 33 -1.55 -1.52 -7.36
N ALA A 34 -2.85 -1.51 -7.04
CA ALA A 34 -3.80 -2.56 -7.45
C ALA A 34 -3.36 -3.97 -7.00
N SER A 35 -2.50 -4.10 -5.99
CA SER A 35 -1.84 -5.34 -5.56
C SER A 35 -2.75 -6.51 -5.24
N THR A 36 -3.99 -6.24 -4.81
CA THR A 36 -4.99 -7.29 -4.52
C THR A 36 -5.67 -7.74 -5.80
N GLU A 37 -6.00 -6.79 -6.67
CA GLU A 37 -6.65 -7.07 -7.95
C GLU A 37 -5.68 -7.76 -8.90
N SER A 38 -4.45 -7.26 -9.06
CA SER A 38 -3.41 -7.89 -9.89
C SER A 38 -3.12 -9.32 -9.46
N LYS A 39 -3.00 -9.57 -8.15
CA LYS A 39 -2.82 -10.93 -7.60
C LYS A 39 -3.93 -11.88 -8.07
N VAL A 40 -5.19 -11.45 -7.93
CA VAL A 40 -6.36 -12.28 -8.26
C VAL A 40 -6.47 -12.47 -9.77
N ARG A 41 -6.36 -11.40 -10.55
CA ARG A 41 -6.50 -11.43 -12.01
C ARG A 41 -5.37 -12.21 -12.67
N LEU A 42 -4.14 -12.16 -12.16
CA LEU A 42 -3.01 -12.92 -12.71
C LEU A 42 -2.84 -14.31 -12.08
N ASP A 43 -3.68 -14.66 -11.11
CA ASP A 43 -3.63 -15.91 -10.35
C ASP A 43 -2.26 -16.22 -9.70
N CYS A 44 -1.61 -15.17 -9.19
CA CYS A 44 -0.34 -15.28 -8.48
C CYS A 44 -0.60 -15.60 -7.00
N ARG A 45 0.01 -16.66 -6.45
CA ARG A 45 -0.34 -17.19 -5.11
C ARG A 45 0.87 -17.48 -4.22
N ASP A 46 1.99 -17.88 -4.78
CA ASP A 46 3.13 -18.40 -4.03
C ASP A 46 4.30 -17.42 -4.02
N TRP A 47 4.85 -17.13 -2.85
CA TRP A 47 6.02 -16.25 -2.75
C TRP A 47 7.30 -17.04 -3.02
N ILE A 48 8.11 -16.55 -3.95
CA ILE A 48 9.42 -17.11 -4.28
C ILE A 48 10.44 -15.98 -4.24
N ALA A 49 11.63 -16.25 -3.69
CA ALA A 49 12.72 -15.29 -3.66
C ALA A 49 13.20 -14.95 -5.09
N PHE A 50 13.69 -13.72 -5.30
CA PHE A 50 14.10 -13.26 -6.63
C PHE A 50 15.16 -14.17 -7.28
N ASP A 51 16.08 -14.72 -6.49
CA ASP A 51 17.16 -15.62 -6.92
C ASP A 51 16.69 -17.05 -7.27
N GLN A 52 15.43 -17.37 -6.97
CA GLN A 52 14.83 -18.68 -7.22
C GLN A 52 13.81 -18.66 -8.36
N PHE A 53 13.59 -17.49 -9.00
CA PHE A 53 12.59 -17.32 -10.05
C PHE A 53 13.21 -16.76 -11.34
N ASP A 54 13.26 -17.62 -12.36
CA ASP A 54 13.88 -17.28 -13.66
C ASP A 54 12.85 -16.86 -14.72
N GLY A 55 11.58 -16.74 -14.34
CA GLY A 55 10.49 -16.41 -15.26
C GLY A 55 10.32 -14.91 -15.48
N PRO A 56 9.45 -14.50 -16.43
CA PRO A 56 9.12 -13.09 -16.60
C PRO A 56 8.37 -12.58 -15.37
N SER A 57 8.61 -11.32 -15.02
CA SER A 57 7.91 -10.66 -13.93
C SER A 57 7.23 -9.37 -14.38
N VAL A 58 6.18 -8.98 -13.67
CA VAL A 58 5.40 -7.77 -13.93
C VAL A 58 5.20 -6.99 -12.64
N ALA A 59 5.13 -5.67 -12.73
CA ALA A 59 4.78 -4.80 -11.63
C ALA A 59 3.80 -3.72 -12.10
N PHE A 60 2.89 -3.34 -11.22
CA PHE A 60 2.03 -2.20 -11.44
C PHE A 60 2.54 -1.02 -10.63
N LEU A 61 2.65 0.14 -11.26
CA LEU A 61 3.00 1.41 -10.65
C LEU A 61 1.78 2.32 -10.61
N ARG A 62 1.79 3.20 -9.61
CA ARG A 62 0.74 4.20 -9.40
C ARG A 62 1.37 5.56 -9.19
N ASP A 63 0.64 6.59 -9.58
CA ASP A 63 0.94 7.98 -9.22
C ASP A 63 1.29 8.10 -7.73
N PRO A 64 2.51 8.56 -7.36
CA PRO A 64 2.99 8.53 -5.98
C PRO A 64 2.15 9.37 -5.02
N TYR A 65 1.74 10.57 -5.43
CA TYR A 65 0.88 11.45 -4.63
C TYR A 65 -0.50 10.81 -4.36
N GLY A 66 -1.17 10.35 -5.42
CA GLY A 66 -2.46 9.68 -5.32
C GLY A 66 -2.37 8.35 -4.56
N ARG A 67 -1.24 7.63 -4.67
CA ARG A 67 -0.95 6.43 -3.87
C ARG A 67 -0.87 6.80 -2.40
N PHE A 68 -0.06 7.79 -2.02
CA PHE A 68 0.11 8.26 -0.64
C PHE A 68 -1.24 8.59 -0.01
N LEU A 69 -2.03 9.48 -0.60
CA LEU A 69 -3.32 9.90 -0.04
C LEU A 69 -4.31 8.73 0.11
N SER A 70 -4.35 7.82 -0.87
CA SER A 70 -5.24 6.67 -0.80
C SER A 70 -4.81 5.60 0.22
N SER A 71 -3.57 5.70 0.70
CA SER A 71 -2.98 4.77 1.67
C SER A 71 -3.34 5.13 3.10
N ILE A 72 -3.46 6.44 3.40
CA ILE A 72 -3.75 6.96 4.74
C ILE A 72 -4.96 6.26 5.38
N PRO A 73 -6.15 6.15 4.76
CA PRO A 73 -7.29 5.50 5.42
C PRO A 73 -7.07 4.01 5.67
N GLU A 74 -6.34 3.33 4.79
CA GLU A 74 -6.05 1.91 4.93
C GLU A 74 -5.03 1.67 6.04
N THR A 75 -4.03 2.54 6.18
CA THR A 75 -3.09 2.53 7.29
C THR A 75 -3.80 2.83 8.61
N MET A 76 -4.66 3.84 8.67
CA MET A 76 -5.51 4.15 9.84
C MET A 76 -6.39 2.97 10.27
N LEU A 77 -6.83 2.14 9.33
CA LEU A 77 -7.60 0.91 9.59
C LEU A 77 -6.75 -0.26 10.09
N ARG A 78 -5.47 -0.33 9.68
CA ARG A 78 -4.57 -1.45 9.93
C ARG A 78 -3.63 -1.23 11.12
N VAL A 79 -3.35 0.01 11.48
CA VAL A 79 -2.55 0.37 12.68
C VAL A 79 -3.33 -0.05 13.91
N THR A 80 -2.68 -0.86 14.73
CA THR A 80 -3.27 -1.36 15.97
C THR A 80 -2.40 -1.00 17.15
N HIS A 81 -2.96 -1.03 18.35
CA HIS A 81 -2.20 -0.78 19.57
C HIS A 81 -0.95 -1.68 19.59
N PHE A 82 0.21 -1.07 19.85
CA PHE A 82 1.54 -1.67 19.71
C PHE A 82 1.77 -2.89 20.62
N GLN A 83 0.99 -3.02 21.70
CA GLN A 83 1.05 -4.17 22.62
C GLN A 83 0.13 -5.35 22.21
N ILE A 84 -0.68 -5.21 21.14
CA ILE A 84 -1.61 -6.26 20.72
C ILE A 84 -1.01 -7.05 19.57
N GLU A 85 -0.54 -8.25 19.88
CA GLU A 85 -0.36 -9.28 18.87
C GLU A 85 -1.74 -9.89 18.52
N ASP A 86 -2.21 -9.66 17.30
CA ASP A 86 -3.36 -10.41 16.76
C ASP A 86 -2.85 -11.39 15.69
N PRO A 87 -2.52 -12.64 16.09
CA PRO A 87 -2.00 -13.64 15.17
C PRO A 87 -2.98 -14.00 14.03
N SER A 88 -4.27 -13.62 14.16
CA SER A 88 -5.29 -13.90 13.14
C SER A 88 -5.30 -12.87 12.00
N ARG A 89 -4.63 -11.72 12.13
CA ARG A 89 -4.57 -10.67 11.10
C ARG A 89 -3.14 -10.37 10.66
N LYS A 90 -2.70 -11.11 9.64
CA LYS A 90 -1.38 -10.95 9.00
C LYS A 90 -1.18 -9.60 8.30
N ASP A 91 -2.24 -8.81 8.13
CA ASP A 91 -2.24 -7.50 7.50
C ASP A 91 -2.15 -6.34 8.51
N ARG A 92 -1.99 -6.58 9.82
CA ARG A 92 -1.83 -5.48 10.79
C ARG A 92 -0.51 -4.75 10.61
N VAL A 93 -0.55 -3.47 10.94
CA VAL A 93 0.64 -2.61 11.03
C VAL A 93 1.00 -2.48 12.50
N THR A 94 2.15 -3.03 12.87
CA THR A 94 2.73 -2.84 14.20
C THR A 94 3.65 -1.64 14.13
N ALA A 95 3.06 -0.46 14.35
CA ALA A 95 3.84 0.77 14.43
C ALA A 95 4.63 0.81 15.75
N PRO A 96 5.82 1.41 15.77
CA PRO A 96 6.51 1.78 17.01
C PRO A 96 5.60 2.58 17.96
N GLU A 97 5.83 2.45 19.27
CA GLU A 97 4.98 3.06 20.30
C GLU A 97 4.88 4.59 20.17
N ASP A 98 6.00 5.26 19.90
CA ASP A 98 6.08 6.69 19.64
C ASP A 98 5.23 7.08 18.41
N VAL A 99 5.39 6.38 17.29
CA VAL A 99 4.60 6.59 16.07
C VAL A 99 3.11 6.38 16.33
N TYR A 100 2.73 5.33 17.07
CA TYR A 100 1.33 5.07 17.41
C TYR A 100 0.74 6.21 18.26
N ARG A 101 1.44 6.62 19.31
CA ARG A 101 0.99 7.68 20.22
C ARG A 101 0.86 9.02 19.48
N GLU A 102 1.83 9.37 18.65
CA GLU A 102 1.77 10.58 17.83
C GLU A 102 0.63 10.52 16.80
N LEU A 103 0.42 9.37 16.14
CA LEU A 103 -0.69 9.19 15.21
C LEU A 103 -2.05 9.37 15.90
N CYS A 104 -2.21 8.82 17.10
CA CYS A 104 -3.39 9.06 17.93
C CYS A 104 -3.51 10.54 18.33
N ALA A 105 -2.40 11.19 18.71
CA ALA A 105 -2.39 12.60 19.08
C ALA A 105 -2.83 13.49 17.91
N ILE A 106 -2.44 13.22 16.67
CA ILE A 106 -2.87 14.03 15.52
C ILE A 106 -4.27 13.67 14.99
N ALA A 107 -4.81 12.49 15.34
CA ALA A 107 -6.06 11.97 14.76
C ALA A 107 -7.29 12.88 14.96
N HIS A 108 -7.32 13.66 16.04
CA HIS A 108 -8.42 14.56 16.36
C HIS A 108 -8.32 15.94 15.66
N LEU A 109 -7.20 16.23 15.01
CA LEU A 109 -6.98 17.51 14.35
C LEU A 109 -7.89 17.66 13.10
N PRO A 110 -8.07 18.90 12.60
CA PRO A 110 -8.62 19.14 11.27
C PRO A 110 -7.90 18.30 10.22
N ILE A 111 -8.61 17.86 9.17
CA ILE A 111 -8.07 16.88 8.20
C ILE A 111 -6.76 17.35 7.58
N GLU A 112 -6.65 18.65 7.29
CA GLU A 112 -5.47 19.27 6.71
C GLU A 112 -4.26 19.13 7.64
N GLN A 113 -4.43 19.48 8.92
CA GLN A 113 -3.38 19.36 9.94
C GLN A 113 -3.05 17.89 10.25
N PHE A 114 -4.05 17.01 10.26
CA PHE A 114 -3.85 15.58 10.36
C PHE A 114 -2.99 15.06 9.21
N ALA A 115 -3.28 15.47 7.96
CA ALA A 115 -2.56 14.99 6.80
C ALA A 115 -1.09 15.46 6.78
N GLU A 116 -0.83 16.70 7.21
CA GLU A 116 0.53 17.20 7.42
C GLU A 116 1.26 16.43 8.52
N GLY A 117 0.64 16.25 9.70
CA GLY A 117 1.25 15.47 10.78
C GLY A 117 1.50 14.01 10.38
N PHE A 118 0.59 13.39 9.63
CA PHE A 118 0.75 12.04 9.12
C PHE A 118 1.92 11.94 8.13
N PHE A 119 2.08 12.94 7.26
CA PHE A 119 3.21 13.01 6.35
C PHE A 119 4.54 13.12 7.10
N GLU A 120 4.62 13.94 8.14
CA GLU A 120 5.84 14.05 8.95
C GLU A 120 6.18 12.73 9.66
N LEU A 121 5.19 11.98 10.17
CA LEU A 121 5.40 10.64 10.71
C LEU A 121 5.98 9.68 9.67
N VAL A 122 5.43 9.67 8.46
CA VAL A 122 5.92 8.82 7.36
C VAL A 122 7.34 9.23 6.94
N ARG A 123 7.62 10.54 6.89
CA ARG A 123 8.93 11.09 6.56
C ARG A 123 9.97 10.72 7.62
N TYR A 124 9.59 10.69 8.88
CA TYR A 124 10.43 10.25 9.98
C TYR A 124 10.76 8.76 9.87
N SER A 125 9.76 7.91 9.63
CA SER A 125 9.94 6.47 9.43
C SER A 125 8.83 5.87 8.59
N PHE A 126 9.16 5.03 7.60
CA PHE A 126 8.17 4.20 6.95
C PHE A 126 7.73 3.09 7.92
N PHE A 127 6.52 3.18 8.46
CA PHE A 127 5.97 2.19 9.40
C PHE A 127 4.88 1.29 8.78
N ASP A 128 4.47 1.55 7.53
CA ASP A 128 3.59 0.70 6.74
C ASP A 128 4.11 0.63 5.29
N ALA A 129 4.16 -0.56 4.69
CA ALA A 129 4.59 -0.77 3.29
C ALA A 129 3.75 0.04 2.28
N HIS A 130 2.56 0.48 2.67
CA HIS A 130 1.75 1.39 1.86
C HIS A 130 2.41 2.75 1.61
N HIS A 131 3.32 3.16 2.50
CA HIS A 131 4.01 4.44 2.45
C HIS A 131 5.48 4.30 2.06
N GLU A 132 6.00 3.10 1.85
CA GLU A 132 7.33 2.94 1.29
C GLU A 132 7.39 3.39 -0.18
N PRO A 133 8.53 3.94 -0.65
CA PRO A 133 8.74 4.21 -2.06
C PRO A 133 8.57 2.94 -2.91
N GLN A 134 7.87 3.05 -4.03
CA GLN A 134 7.66 1.96 -4.99
C GLN A 134 9.00 1.43 -5.53
N VAL A 135 9.98 2.30 -5.71
CA VAL A 135 11.33 1.92 -6.16
C VAL A 135 12.05 1.00 -5.18
N SER A 136 11.74 1.05 -3.88
CA SER A 136 12.33 0.18 -2.86
C SER A 136 11.93 -1.30 -3.00
N PHE A 137 10.89 -1.58 -3.79
CA PHE A 137 10.49 -2.96 -4.14
C PHE A 137 11.25 -3.49 -5.36
N LEU A 138 11.77 -2.59 -6.20
CA LEU A 138 12.45 -2.89 -7.46
C LEU A 138 13.97 -2.96 -7.28
N ALA A 139 14.53 -2.02 -6.52
CA ALA A 139 15.95 -1.77 -6.41
C ALA A 139 16.50 -2.06 -5.00
N ASP A 140 17.82 -2.22 -4.91
CA ASP A 140 18.53 -2.28 -3.65
C ASP A 140 18.81 -0.87 -3.09
N ARG A 141 19.49 -0.82 -1.95
CA ARG A 141 19.88 0.44 -1.29
C ARG A 141 20.86 1.31 -2.11
N HIS A 142 21.51 0.72 -3.10
CA HIS A 142 22.42 1.40 -4.01
C HIS A 142 21.70 1.86 -5.29
N GLY A 143 20.40 1.57 -5.44
CA GLY A 143 19.62 1.89 -6.62
C GLY A 143 19.77 0.89 -7.76
N ALA A 144 20.48 -0.22 -7.56
CA ALA A 144 20.58 -1.28 -8.57
C ALA A 144 19.31 -2.13 -8.57
N LEU A 145 18.77 -2.46 -9.76
CA LEU A 145 17.60 -3.34 -9.85
C LEU A 145 17.93 -4.73 -9.28
N ARG A 146 17.08 -5.21 -8.38
CA ARG A 146 17.14 -6.58 -7.84
C ARG A 146 16.32 -7.55 -8.68
N ILE A 147 15.41 -7.00 -9.48
CA ILE A 147 14.54 -7.71 -10.41
C ILE A 147 14.17 -6.75 -11.55
N ASP A 148 13.94 -7.29 -12.75
CA ASP A 148 13.59 -6.51 -13.93
C ASP A 148 12.16 -6.84 -14.44
N PRO A 149 11.11 -6.35 -13.76
CA PRO A 149 9.75 -6.58 -14.19
C PRO A 149 9.35 -5.68 -15.36
N TYR A 150 8.41 -6.15 -16.17
CA TYR A 150 7.64 -5.26 -17.04
C TYR A 150 6.74 -4.38 -16.19
N LEU A 151 6.85 -3.07 -16.38
CA LEU A 151 6.15 -2.06 -15.62
C LEU A 151 4.87 -1.63 -16.34
N TYR A 152 3.77 -1.62 -15.60
CA TYR A 152 2.46 -1.20 -16.07
C TYR A 152 1.87 -0.12 -15.17
N ARG A 153 0.92 0.66 -15.68
CA ARG A 153 0.23 1.70 -14.90
C ARG A 153 -1.07 1.15 -14.34
N THR A 154 -1.36 1.38 -13.06
CA THR A 154 -2.65 1.01 -12.47
C THR A 154 -3.84 1.71 -13.13
N SER A 155 -3.63 2.90 -13.72
CA SER A 155 -4.68 3.63 -14.44
C SER A 155 -5.07 3.00 -15.78
N ALA A 156 -4.26 2.08 -16.30
CA ALA A 156 -4.49 1.37 -17.56
C ALA A 156 -4.54 -0.14 -17.30
N PHE A 157 -5.16 -0.56 -16.20
CA PHE A 157 -5.06 -1.92 -15.69
C PHE A 157 -5.59 -2.99 -16.65
N ASP A 158 -6.78 -2.81 -17.22
CA ASP A 158 -7.33 -3.82 -18.16
C ASP A 158 -6.50 -3.91 -19.45
N GLN A 159 -6.04 -2.78 -19.99
CA GLN A 159 -5.09 -2.76 -21.12
C GLN A 159 -3.78 -3.50 -20.78
N ALA A 160 -3.26 -3.30 -19.57
CA ALA A 160 -2.06 -3.99 -19.10
C ALA A 160 -2.27 -5.50 -18.99
N LEU A 161 -3.47 -5.96 -18.57
CA LEU A 161 -3.78 -7.39 -18.59
C LEU A 161 -3.72 -7.94 -20.01
N ASP A 162 -4.36 -7.29 -20.99
CA ASP A 162 -4.34 -7.73 -22.40
C ASP A 162 -2.89 -7.82 -22.94
N GLN A 163 -2.04 -6.83 -22.59
CA GLN A 163 -0.63 -6.82 -22.95
C GLN A 163 0.14 -8.00 -22.31
N ILE A 164 -0.10 -8.27 -21.02
CA ILE A 164 0.50 -9.40 -20.30
C ILE A 164 0.05 -10.73 -20.92
N GLU A 165 -1.23 -10.88 -21.27
CA GLU A 165 -1.72 -12.11 -21.91
C GLU A 165 -1.03 -12.34 -23.26
N ALA A 166 -0.98 -11.31 -24.09
CA ALA A 166 -0.35 -11.36 -25.41
C ALA A 166 1.15 -11.65 -25.32
N ARG A 167 1.85 -11.03 -24.36
CA ARG A 167 3.31 -11.13 -24.22
C ARG A 167 3.75 -12.46 -23.61
N PHE A 168 3.06 -12.93 -22.57
CA PHE A 168 3.53 -14.07 -21.77
C PHE A 168 2.66 -15.32 -21.94
N GLY A 169 1.59 -15.26 -22.74
CA GLY A 169 0.69 -16.39 -22.97
C GLY A 169 -0.07 -16.82 -21.70
N VAL A 170 -0.30 -15.89 -20.78
CA VAL A 170 -0.99 -16.12 -19.50
C VAL A 170 -2.38 -15.54 -19.58
N LYS A 171 -3.41 -16.35 -19.31
CA LYS A 171 -4.79 -15.84 -19.25
C LYS A 171 -5.08 -15.23 -17.88
N ALA A 172 -5.57 -14.00 -17.89
CA ALA A 172 -6.11 -13.34 -16.72
C ALA A 172 -7.46 -13.95 -16.34
N VAL A 173 -7.71 -14.06 -15.05
CA VAL A 173 -8.99 -14.49 -14.50
C VAL A 173 -10.03 -13.41 -14.79
N PRO A 174 -11.20 -13.73 -15.36
CA PRO A 174 -12.27 -12.75 -15.62
C PRO A 174 -12.78 -12.11 -14.32
N VAL A 175 -13.28 -10.87 -14.42
CA VAL A 175 -13.89 -10.12 -13.29
C VAL A 175 -15.10 -10.84 -12.68
N ALA A 176 -15.68 -11.80 -13.40
CA ALA A 176 -16.85 -12.57 -12.98
C ALA A 176 -16.53 -13.68 -11.96
N GLN A 177 -15.98 -13.31 -10.81
CA GLN A 177 -16.14 -13.97 -9.51
C GLN A 177 -15.29 -13.22 -8.46
N GLN A 178 -15.95 -12.62 -7.47
CA GLN A 178 -15.36 -12.20 -6.19
C GLN A 178 -14.52 -10.90 -6.13
N SER A 179 -14.98 -9.79 -6.71
CA SER A 179 -14.64 -8.48 -6.13
C SER A 179 -15.92 -7.67 -5.94
N ASN A 180 -16.18 -7.28 -4.69
CA ASN A 180 -17.27 -6.35 -4.45
C ASN A 180 -16.76 -4.96 -4.80
N LYS A 181 -17.52 -4.22 -5.60
CA LYS A 181 -17.26 -2.82 -5.88
C LYS A 181 -17.04 -2.06 -4.57
N GLY A 182 -15.89 -1.40 -4.43
CA GLY A 182 -15.60 -0.49 -3.32
C GLY A 182 -15.34 -1.14 -1.96
N GLY A 183 -14.84 -2.38 -1.90
CA GLY A 183 -14.53 -3.01 -0.61
C GLY A 183 -15.77 -3.49 0.16
N ALA A 184 -16.93 -3.56 -0.49
CA ALA A 184 -18.04 -4.34 0.04
C ALA A 184 -17.57 -5.80 0.28
N LYS A 185 -18.22 -6.55 1.17
CA LYS A 185 -17.98 -7.98 1.35
C LYS A 185 -19.00 -8.76 0.52
N PRO A 186 -18.69 -10.01 0.10
CA PRO A 186 -19.60 -10.81 -0.72
C PRO A 186 -20.99 -10.82 -0.06
N LEU A 187 -22.02 -10.42 -0.82
CA LEU A 187 -23.41 -10.55 -0.38
C LEU A 187 -23.83 -12.03 -0.27
N ALA A 188 -23.05 -12.94 -0.90
CA ALA A 188 -23.22 -14.37 -0.77
C ALA A 188 -23.16 -14.80 0.71
N GLY A 189 -24.30 -15.29 1.22
CA GLY A 189 -24.42 -15.79 2.59
C GLY A 189 -24.82 -14.77 3.66
N ARG A 190 -25.21 -13.53 3.29
CA ARG A 190 -25.69 -12.53 4.25
C ARG A 190 -27.22 -12.52 4.35
N SER A 191 -27.77 -13.34 5.25
CA SER A 191 -29.20 -13.32 5.59
C SER A 191 -29.45 -12.59 6.91
N LYS A 192 -30.65 -12.03 7.12
CA LYS A 192 -31.04 -11.40 8.40
C LYS A 192 -30.79 -12.32 9.61
N PRO A 193 -31.11 -13.63 9.56
CA PRO A 193 -30.78 -14.56 10.63
C PRO A 193 -29.27 -14.70 10.90
N ILE A 194 -28.44 -14.81 9.86
CA ILE A 194 -26.98 -14.93 10.01
C ILE A 194 -26.39 -13.64 10.61
N ASP A 195 -26.87 -12.47 10.18
CA ASP A 195 -26.40 -11.19 10.71
C ASP A 195 -26.82 -11.01 12.18
N MET A 196 -28.04 -11.44 12.55
CA MET A 196 -28.50 -11.46 13.93
C MET A 196 -27.69 -12.45 14.80
N ALA A 197 -27.41 -13.65 14.30
CA ALA A 197 -26.57 -14.63 14.99
C ALA A 197 -25.14 -14.09 15.21
N ARG A 198 -24.54 -13.42 14.21
CA ARG A 198 -23.23 -12.77 14.35
C ARG A 198 -23.26 -11.63 15.35
N LYS A 199 -24.34 -10.85 15.41
CA LYS A 199 -24.54 -9.79 16.40
C LYS A 199 -24.62 -10.35 17.81
N LEU A 200 -25.39 -11.43 18.02
CA LEU A 200 -25.52 -12.08 19.33
C LEU A 200 -24.22 -12.76 19.79
N THR A 201 -23.49 -13.38 18.87
CA THR A 201 -22.23 -14.09 19.18
C THR A 201 -21.00 -13.18 19.18
N GLY A 202 -21.13 -11.91 18.77
CA GLY A 202 -19.97 -11.01 18.65
C GLY A 202 -18.94 -11.50 17.63
N THR A 203 -19.39 -12.11 16.53
CA THR A 203 -18.49 -12.67 15.50
C THR A 203 -18.47 -11.84 14.22
N GLY A 204 -17.46 -12.07 13.38
CA GLY A 204 -17.31 -11.34 12.12
C GLY A 204 -17.13 -9.84 12.34
N VAL A 205 -17.95 -9.00 11.71
CA VAL A 205 -17.89 -7.53 11.88
C VAL A 205 -18.37 -7.04 13.24
N TYR A 206 -19.05 -7.90 14.02
CA TYR A 206 -19.51 -7.57 15.37
C TYR A 206 -18.49 -7.96 16.45
N LYS A 207 -17.36 -8.57 16.07
CA LYS A 207 -16.24 -8.80 16.99
C LYS A 207 -15.74 -7.45 17.52
N ARG A 208 -15.63 -7.38 18.85
CA ARG A 208 -15.02 -6.25 19.56
C ARG A 208 -13.50 -6.45 19.61
N VAL A 209 -12.79 -5.37 19.35
CA VAL A 209 -11.37 -5.23 19.68
C VAL A 209 -11.28 -4.37 20.93
N GLU A 210 -10.25 -4.63 21.74
CA GLU A 210 -10.01 -3.90 22.99
C GLU A 210 -9.63 -2.43 22.74
N HIS A 211 -8.91 -2.16 21.65
CA HIS A 211 -8.50 -0.81 21.25
C HIS A 211 -8.97 -0.51 19.82
N GLY A 212 -9.77 0.55 19.66
CA GLY A 212 -10.23 1.03 18.35
C GLY A 212 -9.20 1.84 17.55
N GLY A 213 -8.05 2.17 18.15
CA GLY A 213 -6.92 2.85 17.49
C GLY A 213 -7.22 4.29 17.06
N PRO A 214 -6.42 4.86 16.13
CA PRO A 214 -6.53 6.25 15.71
C PRO A 214 -7.91 6.65 15.17
N LEU A 215 -8.63 5.72 14.54
CA LEU A 215 -10.00 5.97 14.04
C LEU A 215 -11.01 6.18 15.18
N MET A 216 -10.80 5.51 16.32
CA MET A 216 -11.61 5.73 17.51
C MET A 216 -11.29 7.08 18.16
N VAL A 217 -10.02 7.48 18.21
CA VAL A 217 -9.63 8.80 18.73
C VAL A 217 -10.37 9.89 17.95
N ARG A 218 -10.45 9.75 16.63
CA ARG A 218 -11.12 10.71 15.76
C ARG A 218 -12.65 10.73 15.88
N HIS A 219 -13.29 9.56 15.94
CA HIS A 219 -14.75 9.45 15.76
C HIS A 219 -15.52 8.78 16.92
N GLY A 220 -14.82 8.09 17.82
CA GLY A 220 -15.41 7.30 18.91
C GLY A 220 -15.29 7.94 20.30
N GLY A 221 -14.58 9.06 20.45
CA GLY A 221 -14.56 9.86 21.68
C GLY A 221 -13.61 9.37 22.78
N GLY A 222 -12.61 8.54 22.46
CA GLY A 222 -11.60 8.06 23.42
C GLY A 222 -10.37 7.45 22.74
N ILE A 223 -9.27 7.28 23.49
CA ILE A 223 -7.98 6.84 22.94
C ILE A 223 -7.81 5.31 22.99
N ASP A 224 -8.33 4.65 24.03
CA ASP A 224 -8.09 3.22 24.31
C ASP A 224 -9.36 2.43 24.68
N GLY A 225 -10.48 2.76 24.03
CA GLY A 225 -11.73 2.05 24.29
C GLY A 225 -12.00 0.90 23.32
N PRO A 226 -12.89 -0.03 23.72
CA PRO A 226 -13.30 -1.12 22.86
C PRO A 226 -14.19 -0.61 21.72
N ALA A 227 -13.96 -1.14 20.53
CA ALA A 227 -14.78 -0.86 19.35
C ALA A 227 -15.08 -2.14 18.59
N THR A 228 -16.23 -2.19 17.92
CA THR A 228 -16.53 -3.27 16.97
C THR A 228 -15.81 -3.03 15.65
N ILE A 229 -15.46 -4.11 14.94
CA ILE A 229 -14.92 -4.00 13.58
C ILE A 229 -15.88 -3.22 12.65
N ARG A 230 -17.19 -3.33 12.87
CA ARG A 230 -18.21 -2.58 12.14
C ARG A 230 -18.08 -1.07 12.34
N GLU A 231 -17.89 -0.63 13.58
CA GLU A 231 -17.68 0.80 13.90
C GLU A 231 -16.40 1.31 13.26
N ILE A 232 -15.29 0.59 13.42
CA ILE A 232 -13.99 0.98 12.83
C ILE A 232 -14.09 1.12 11.31
N ASN A 233 -14.77 0.19 10.62
CA ASN A 233 -14.99 0.29 9.17
C ASN A 233 -15.87 1.49 8.80
N ALA A 234 -16.89 1.82 9.60
CA ALA A 234 -17.74 2.98 9.37
C ALA A 234 -16.95 4.28 9.54
N TRP A 235 -16.13 4.38 10.59
CA TRP A 235 -15.23 5.51 10.83
C TRP A 235 -14.20 5.65 9.72
N CYS A 236 -13.61 4.55 9.25
CA CYS A 236 -12.67 4.57 8.11
C CYS A 236 -13.33 5.13 6.84
N ASN A 237 -14.57 4.72 6.54
CA ASN A 237 -15.32 5.25 5.39
C ASN A 237 -15.61 6.75 5.53
N GLN A 238 -16.00 7.19 6.73
CA GLN A 238 -16.22 8.60 7.02
C GLN A 238 -14.93 9.41 6.88
N PHE A 239 -13.85 8.95 7.51
CA PHE A 239 -12.52 9.54 7.39
C PHE A 239 -12.05 9.62 5.93
N THR A 240 -12.26 8.57 5.14
CA THR A 240 -11.94 8.58 3.69
C THR A 240 -12.72 9.65 2.94
N ALA A 241 -14.00 9.84 3.26
CA ALA A 241 -14.83 10.88 2.64
C ALA A 241 -14.41 12.29 3.08
N ASP A 242 -13.96 12.45 4.32
CA ASP A 242 -13.43 13.72 4.84
C ASP A 242 -12.12 14.08 4.14
N LEU A 243 -11.17 13.12 4.05
CA LEU A 243 -9.89 13.30 3.37
C LEU A 243 -10.05 13.66 1.89
N LYS A 244 -11.02 13.07 1.18
CA LYS A 244 -11.30 13.38 -0.22
C LYS A 244 -11.89 14.78 -0.44
N ARG A 245 -12.58 15.32 0.58
CA ARG A 245 -13.23 16.64 0.50
C ARG A 245 -12.31 17.77 0.95
N ALA A 246 -11.29 17.45 1.73
CA ALA A 246 -10.36 18.44 2.25
C ALA A 246 -9.54 19.10 1.13
N ALA A 247 -9.35 20.41 1.26
CA ALA A 247 -8.47 21.19 0.40
C ALA A 247 -7.06 21.14 0.99
N LEU A 248 -6.30 20.09 0.65
CA LEU A 248 -4.97 19.90 1.20
C LEU A 248 -4.00 21.00 0.72
N PRO A 249 -3.10 21.50 1.59
CA PRO A 249 -2.13 22.54 1.22
C PRO A 249 -1.22 22.12 0.07
N ALA A 250 -0.88 23.07 -0.81
CA ALA A 250 0.08 22.83 -1.89
C ALA A 250 1.49 22.44 -1.37
N SER A 251 1.86 22.95 -0.20
CA SER A 251 3.10 22.59 0.52
C SER A 251 3.16 21.11 0.85
N LEU A 252 2.05 20.51 1.31
CA LEU A 252 1.98 19.08 1.61
C LEU A 252 2.22 18.25 0.35
N ARG A 253 1.60 18.64 -0.78
CA ARG A 253 1.85 17.98 -2.06
C ARG A 253 3.32 18.06 -2.46
N ALA A 254 3.93 19.24 -2.39
CA ALA A 254 5.34 19.42 -2.73
C ALA A 254 6.25 18.55 -1.84
N GLY A 255 5.99 18.50 -0.53
CA GLY A 255 6.73 17.64 0.40
C GLY A 255 6.59 16.15 0.08
N ILE A 256 5.39 15.69 -0.29
CA ILE A 256 5.16 14.30 -0.73
C ILE A 256 5.94 14.03 -2.02
N GLU A 257 5.84 14.89 -3.03
CA GLU A 257 6.56 14.74 -4.29
C GLU A 257 8.08 14.74 -4.10
N GLU A 258 8.60 15.53 -3.14
CA GLU A 258 10.01 15.53 -2.75
C GLU A 258 10.42 14.21 -2.06
N LEU A 259 9.64 13.74 -1.08
CA LEU A 259 9.92 12.50 -0.36
C LEU A 259 9.96 11.28 -1.32
N TYR A 260 9.10 11.30 -2.34
CA TYR A 260 8.98 10.25 -3.36
C TYR A 260 9.59 10.64 -4.71
N ALA A 261 10.60 11.51 -4.75
CA ALA A 261 11.17 12.02 -6.00
C ALA A 261 11.60 10.91 -6.99
N ASP A 262 12.19 9.82 -6.48
CA ASP A 262 12.56 8.64 -7.28
C ASP A 262 11.33 7.96 -7.94
N ASP A 263 10.26 7.78 -7.16
CA ASP A 263 9.00 7.22 -7.67
C ASP A 263 8.37 8.18 -8.69
N MET A 264 8.44 9.50 -8.46
CA MET A 264 7.91 10.51 -9.38
C MET A 264 8.64 10.47 -10.71
N ALA A 265 9.97 10.39 -10.69
CA ALA A 265 10.78 10.26 -11.89
C ALA A 265 10.45 8.98 -12.67
N LEU A 266 10.36 7.83 -11.98
CA LEU A 266 9.97 6.56 -12.60
C LEU A 266 8.54 6.62 -13.17
N TRP A 267 7.61 7.24 -12.43
CA TRP A 267 6.21 7.41 -12.85
C TRP A 267 6.07 8.26 -14.12
N GLN A 268 6.84 9.34 -14.24
CA GLN A 268 6.84 10.16 -15.46
C GLN A 268 7.38 9.41 -16.67
N ARG A 269 8.44 8.61 -16.49
CA ARG A 269 9.02 7.79 -17.56
C ARG A 269 8.02 6.72 -18.05
N ILE A 270 7.36 6.01 -17.13
CA ILE A 270 6.34 5.02 -17.52
C ILE A 270 5.10 5.68 -18.14
N GLN A 271 4.70 6.88 -17.71
CA GLN A 271 3.62 7.63 -18.36
C GLN A 271 3.97 7.99 -19.81
N THR A 272 5.21 8.42 -20.05
CA THR A 272 5.69 8.80 -21.39
C THR A 272 5.66 7.62 -22.37
N VAL A 273 6.06 6.43 -21.93
CA VAL A 273 6.07 5.22 -22.80
C VAL A 273 4.74 4.47 -22.80
N GLY A 274 3.79 4.84 -21.93
CA GLY A 274 2.45 4.25 -21.86
C GLY A 274 2.31 3.01 -20.96
N GLY A 275 3.42 2.42 -20.49
CA GLY A 275 3.48 1.13 -19.80
C GLY A 275 4.13 0.05 -20.68
N ASP A 276 4.04 -1.21 -20.26
CA ASP A 276 4.57 -2.39 -20.99
C ASP A 276 6.06 -2.27 -21.37
N VAL A 277 6.88 -1.89 -20.39
CA VAL A 277 8.31 -1.66 -20.58
C VAL A 277 9.12 -2.37 -19.48
N PRO A 278 10.24 -3.04 -19.78
CA PRO A 278 11.14 -3.55 -18.75
C PRO A 278 11.64 -2.41 -17.86
N ALA A 279 11.73 -2.65 -16.55
CA ALA A 279 12.23 -1.67 -15.60
C ALA A 279 13.64 -1.20 -15.99
N SER A 280 14.52 -2.10 -16.42
CA SER A 280 15.89 -1.82 -16.86
C SER A 280 16.00 -0.82 -18.02
N THR A 281 14.93 -0.64 -18.80
CA THR A 281 14.91 0.30 -19.93
C THR A 281 14.64 1.74 -19.48
N ILE A 282 13.94 1.93 -18.36
CA ILE A 282 13.52 3.26 -17.90
C ILE A 282 14.05 3.61 -16.50
N TRP A 283 14.60 2.65 -15.77
CA TRP A 283 15.28 2.86 -14.50
C TRP A 283 16.77 3.02 -14.75
N ASN A 284 17.31 4.14 -14.28
CA ASN A 284 18.75 4.40 -14.33
C ASN A 284 19.20 4.80 -12.93
N ALA A 285 20.03 3.95 -12.30
CA ALA A 285 20.50 4.18 -10.94
C ALA A 285 21.23 5.54 -10.80
N ALA A 286 21.94 5.96 -11.86
CA ALA A 286 22.68 7.21 -11.91
C ALA A 286 21.80 8.47 -11.91
N ASP A 287 20.51 8.34 -12.24
CA ASP A 287 19.57 9.47 -12.26
C ASP A 287 18.82 9.64 -10.93
N THR A 288 19.12 8.82 -9.92
CA THR A 288 18.46 8.93 -8.61
C THR A 288 19.03 10.14 -7.84
N PRO A 289 18.20 11.03 -7.27
CA PRO A 289 18.69 12.17 -6.49
C PRO A 289 19.60 11.75 -5.31
N ALA A 290 19.41 10.54 -4.79
CA ALA A 290 20.26 9.96 -3.75
C ALA A 290 21.72 9.74 -4.20
N GLN A 291 21.96 9.33 -5.45
CA GLN A 291 23.32 9.18 -6.00
C GLN A 291 23.91 10.51 -6.45
N ALA A 292 23.10 11.42 -7.03
CA ALA A 292 23.57 12.76 -7.40
C ALA A 292 24.06 13.55 -6.18
N ALA A 293 23.39 13.44 -5.03
CA ALA A 293 23.82 14.04 -3.77
C ALA A 293 25.10 13.40 -3.21
N ALA A 294 25.28 12.08 -3.36
CA ALA A 294 26.48 11.37 -2.93
C ALA A 294 27.71 11.69 -3.81
N GLN A 295 27.51 11.89 -5.11
CA GLN A 295 28.57 12.27 -6.05
C GLN A 295 28.97 13.74 -5.92
N GLY A 296 28.01 14.63 -5.64
CA GLY A 296 28.29 16.06 -5.38
C GLY A 296 28.96 16.35 -4.03
N ALA A 297 28.89 15.42 -3.07
CA ALA A 297 29.60 15.53 -1.79
C ALA A 297 31.02 14.94 -1.81
N ALA A 298 31.38 14.21 -2.88
CA ALA A 298 32.69 13.60 -3.09
C ALA A 298 33.59 14.38 -4.07
N ALA A 299 33.09 15.50 -4.60
CA ALA A 299 33.78 16.46 -5.45
C ALA A 299 34.12 17.74 -4.68
#